data_AF-A0A3D0UTV0-F1
#
_entry.id   AF-A0A3D0UTV0-F1
#
_cell.length_a   1.000
_cell.length_b   1.000
_cell.length_c   1.000
_cell.angle_alpha   90.00
_cell.angle_beta   90.00
_cell.angle_gamma   90.00
#
_symmetry.space_group_name_H-M   'P 1'
#
loop_
_entity.id
_entity.type
_entity.pdbx_description
1 polymer ?
#
loop_
_entity_poly.entity_id
_entity_poly.type
_entity_poly.pdbx_seq_one_letter_code
_entity_poly.pdbx_strand_id
1 'polypeptide(L)'
;YSLITQQPLGGKSRQGGQRFGEMEVWSLEAYSAVYTLQEMLTVKSDDVLGRNKLYASIIKGQKPKIGGLPESFNFVTYLFK
;
A
#
# COMPACT_ATOMS: atom_id res chain seq x y z
N TYR A 1 -5.32 -10.81 -0.83
CA TYR A 1 -5.69 -9.51 -1.40
C TYR A 1 -7.13 -9.57 -1.92
N SER A 2 -7.85 -8.45 -1.90
CA SER A 2 -9.18 -8.33 -2.47
C SER A 2 -9.11 -8.38 -4.00
N LEU A 3 -10.19 -8.84 -4.64
CA LEU A 3 -10.24 -8.99 -6.10
C LEU A 3 -10.35 -7.62 -6.81
N ILE A 4 -11.09 -6.68 -6.20
CA ILE A 4 -11.37 -5.37 -6.78
C ILE A 4 -10.28 -4.36 -6.41
N THR A 5 -10.10 -4.08 -5.12
CA THR A 5 -9.22 -2.99 -4.65
C THR A 5 -7.75 -3.40 -4.50
N GLN A 6 -7.41 -4.68 -4.70
CA GLN A 6 -6.06 -5.21 -4.53
C GLN A 6 -5.44 -4.96 -3.13
N GLN A 7 -6.26 -4.65 -2.12
CA GLN A 7 -5.83 -4.43 -0.73
C GLN A 7 -5.74 -5.74 0.06
N PRO A 8 -4.91 -5.83 1.11
CA PRO A 8 -4.87 -6.99 2.00
C PRO A 8 -6.26 -7.27 2.61
N LEU A 9 -6.66 -8.53 2.64
CA LEU A 9 -7.93 -8.91 3.28
C LEU A 9 -7.77 -8.83 4.80
N GLY A 10 -8.82 -8.43 5.52
CA GLY A 10 -8.82 -8.46 6.98
C GLY A 10 -9.04 -9.86 7.56
N GLY A 11 -8.78 -9.99 8.86
CA GLY A 11 -9.12 -11.18 9.65
C GLY A 11 -7.91 -12.01 10.10
N LYS A 12 -7.87 -12.32 11.40
CA LYS A 12 -6.77 -13.07 12.03
C LYS A 12 -6.58 -14.46 11.42
N SER A 13 -7.66 -15.11 10.99
CA SER A 13 -7.62 -16.49 10.45
C SER A 13 -6.96 -16.60 9.07
N ARG A 14 -6.81 -15.49 8.34
CA ARG A 14 -6.19 -15.47 7.00
C ARG A 14 -4.85 -14.73 6.97
N GLN A 15 -4.23 -14.53 8.14
CA GLN A 15 -3.06 -13.64 8.29
C GLN A 15 -3.32 -12.29 7.62
N GLY A 16 -4.53 -11.76 7.84
CA GLY A 16 -5.00 -10.58 7.18
C GLY A 16 -4.23 -9.32 7.59
N GLY A 17 -4.22 -8.33 6.70
CA GLY A 17 -3.63 -7.03 6.99
C GLY A 17 -4.39 -6.29 8.07
N GLN A 18 -3.67 -5.45 8.83
CA GLN A 18 -4.29 -4.49 9.74
C GLN A 18 -4.84 -3.30 8.94
N ARG A 19 -5.97 -2.77 9.38
CA ARG A 19 -6.48 -1.51 8.83
C ARG A 19 -5.55 -0.39 9.26
N PHE A 20 -5.01 0.33 8.27
CA PHE A 20 -4.38 1.62 8.46
C PHE A 20 -5.42 2.71 8.14
N GLY A 21 -5.92 3.38 9.17
CA GLY A 21 -7.02 4.33 9.10
C GLY A 21 -6.57 5.79 9.09
N GLU A 22 -7.55 6.69 8.94
CA GLU A 22 -7.34 8.13 8.82
C GLU A 22 -6.58 8.73 10.01
N MET A 23 -6.86 8.30 11.24
CA MET A 23 -6.14 8.77 12.43
C MET A 23 -4.65 8.43 12.39
N GLU A 24 -4.30 7.27 11.83
CA GLU A 24 -2.90 6.82 11.75
C GLU A 24 -2.19 7.55 10.61
N VAL A 25 -2.90 7.83 9.50
CA VAL A 25 -2.43 8.74 8.44
C VAL A 25 -2.11 10.12 9.01
N TRP A 26 -3.05 10.72 9.75
CA TRP A 26 -2.82 12.04 10.37
C TRP A 26 -1.63 12.04 11.31
N SER A 27 -1.41 10.95 12.05
CA SER A 27 -0.25 10.84 12.91
C SER A 27 1.06 10.90 12.10
N LEU A 28 1.17 10.15 11.00
CA LEU A 28 2.37 10.16 10.16
C LEU A 28 2.57 11.50 9.44
N GLU A 29 1.49 12.15 9.02
CA GLU A 29 1.54 13.51 8.46
C GLU A 29 2.07 14.52 9.49
N ALA A 30 1.57 14.47 10.73
CA ALA A 30 2.05 15.33 11.81
C ALA A 30 3.53 15.12 12.13
N TYR A 31 4.01 13.87 12.05
CA TYR A 31 5.43 13.54 12.21
C TYR A 31 6.30 13.85 10.97
N SER A 32 5.73 14.41 9.90
CA SER A 32 6.43 14.64 8.63
C SER A 32 7.08 13.36 8.06
N ALA A 33 6.49 12.19 8.35
CA ALA A 33 7.00 10.88 7.96
C ALA A 33 6.55 10.51 6.52
N VAL A 34 6.86 11.38 5.56
CA VAL A 34 6.34 11.33 4.18
C VAL A 34 6.67 10.00 3.49
N TYR A 35 7.90 9.51 3.61
CA TYR A 35 8.32 8.24 3.00
C TYR A 35 7.60 7.04 3.60
N THR A 36 7.42 7.02 4.92
CA THR A 36 6.67 5.97 5.61
C THR A 36 5.20 5.98 5.18
N LEU A 37 4.59 7.16 5.12
CA LEU A 37 3.21 7.31 4.68
C LEU A 37 3.04 6.85 3.24
N GLN A 38 3.94 7.26 2.34
CA GLN A 38 3.93 6.83 0.95
C GLN A 38 4.08 5.32 0.81
N GLU A 39 4.98 4.69 1.58
CA GLU A 39 5.10 3.22 1.59
C GLU A 39 3.82 2.52 2.03
N MET A 40 3.18 3.02 3.09
CA MET A 40 1.94 2.45 3.64
C MET A 40 0.79 2.54 2.64
N LEU A 41 0.68 3.66 1.92
CA LEU A 41 -0.40 3.92 0.95
C LEU A 41 -0.17 3.30 -0.43
N THR A 42 1.04 2.85 -0.76
CA THR A 42 1.38 2.31 -2.09
C THR A 42 1.83 0.85 -2.02
N VAL A 43 3.14 0.62 -1.91
CA VAL A 43 3.78 -0.70 -2.03
C VAL A 43 3.36 -1.70 -0.95
N LYS A 44 2.86 -1.23 0.21
CA LYS A 44 2.34 -2.08 1.30
C LYS A 44 0.83 -2.32 1.23
N SER A 45 0.10 -1.59 0.38
CA SER A 45 -1.36 -1.66 0.26
C SER A 45 -1.76 -2.32 -1.07
N ASP A 46 -1.83 -1.55 -2.15
CA ASP A 46 -2.54 -1.89 -3.39
C ASP A 46 -1.74 -1.62 -4.67
N ASP A 47 -0.49 -1.17 -4.58
CA ASP A 47 0.43 -1.15 -5.73
C ASP A 47 0.95 -2.57 -6.02
N VAL A 48 0.27 -3.29 -6.92
CA VAL A 48 0.58 -4.68 -7.27
C VAL A 48 1.99 -4.83 -7.86
N LEU A 49 2.38 -3.92 -8.76
CA LEU A 49 3.69 -3.97 -9.42
C LEU A 49 4.81 -3.56 -8.46
N GLY A 50 4.58 -2.51 -7.66
CA GLY A 50 5.51 -2.02 -6.66
C GLY A 50 5.78 -3.04 -5.57
N ARG A 51 4.75 -3.73 -5.07
CA ARG A 51 4.89 -4.76 -4.03
C ARG A 51 5.75 -5.94 -4.48
N ASN A 52 5.56 -6.44 -5.70
CA ASN A 52 6.36 -7.54 -6.24
C ASN A 52 7.83 -7.15 -6.41
N LYS A 53 8.09 -5.93 -6.90
CA LYS A 53 9.44 -5.38 -7.03
C LYS A 53 10.09 -5.19 -5.66
N LEU A 54 9.34 -4.67 -4.68
CA LEU A 54 9.79 -4.52 -3.29
C LEU A 54 10.23 -5.87 -2.71
N TYR A 55 9.40 -6.91 -2.86
CA TYR A 55 9.74 -8.26 -2.40
C TYR A 55 11.04 -8.77 -3.04
N ALA A 56 11.18 -8.62 -4.36
CA ALA A 56 12.40 -9.02 -5.07
C ALA A 56 13.64 -8.22 -4.62
N SER A 57 13.49 -6.92 -4.37
CA SER A 57 14.57 -6.07 -3.87
C SER A 57 15.01 -6.45 -2.46
N ILE A 58 14.07 -6.78 -1.56
CA ILE A 58 14.36 -7.25 -0.20
C ILE A 58 15.16 -8.56 -0.25
N ILE A 59 14.72 -9.53 -1.06
CA ILE A 59 15.42 -10.81 -1.22
C ILE A 59 16.84 -10.61 -1.77
N LYS A 60 17.03 -9.65 -2.67
CA LYS A 60 18.33 -9.35 -3.30
C LYS A 60 19.21 -8.38 -2.50
N GLY A 61 18.73 -7.87 -1.35
CA GLY A 61 19.44 -6.85 -0.57
C GLY A 61 19.63 -5.51 -1.30
N GLN A 62 18.79 -5.21 -2.30
CA GLN A 62 18.86 -3.97 -3.07
C GLN A 62 17.95 -2.90 -2.45
N LYS A 63 18.29 -1.62 -2.67
CA LYS A 63 17.44 -0.51 -2.21
C LYS A 63 16.06 -0.59 -2.89
N PRO A 64 14.96 -0.58 -2.11
CA PRO A 64 13.63 -0.60 -2.67
C PRO A 64 13.33 0.71 -3.41
N LYS A 65 12.55 0.62 -4.49
CA LYS A 65 11.99 1.80 -5.15
C LYS A 65 10.68 2.18 -4.47
N ILE A 66 10.50 3.48 -4.25
CA ILE A 66 9.29 4.04 -3.66
C ILE A 66 8.14 3.94 -4.68
N GLY A 67 6.94 3.60 -4.20
CA GLY A 67 5.79 3.15 -4.97
C GLY A 67 5.22 4.13 -5.98
N GLY A 68 4.39 3.58 -6.88
CA GLY A 68 3.72 4.31 -7.96
C GLY A 68 2.27 4.68 -7.65
N LEU A 69 1.45 4.76 -8.70
CA LEU A 69 0.01 5.01 -8.60
C LEU A 69 -0.71 3.80 -7.98
N PRO A 70 -1.51 3.98 -6.91
CA PRO A 70 -2.26 2.91 -6.29
C PRO A 70 -3.48 2.50 -7.14
N GLU A 71 -3.83 1.22 -7.12
CA GLU A 71 -4.98 0.70 -7.89
C GLU A 71 -6.32 1.25 -7.40
N SER A 72 -6.43 1.61 -6.12
CA SER A 72 -7.61 2.31 -5.60
C SER A 72 -7.88 3.63 -6.32
N PHE A 73 -6.84 4.38 -6.72
CA PHE A 73 -7.01 5.63 -7.47
C PHE A 73 -7.45 5.37 -8.92
N ASN A 74 -6.92 4.34 -9.56
CA ASN A 74 -7.39 3.90 -10.88
C ASN A 74 -8.87 3.52 -10.82
N PHE A 75 -9.27 2.75 -9.81
CA PHE A 75 -10.66 2.35 -9.60
C PHE A 75 -11.59 3.55 -9.43
N VAL A 76 -11.20 4.55 -8.63
CA VAL A 76 -11.95 5.81 -8.50
C VAL A 76 -12.09 6.49 -9.86
N THR A 77 -11.02 6.53 -10.65
CA THR A 77 -11.06 7.13 -12.00
C THR A 77 -12.04 6.39 -12.93
N TYR A 78 -12.13 5.07 -12.84
CA TYR A 78 -13.12 4.28 -13.58
C TYR A 78 -14.55 4.49 -13.09
N LEU A 79 -14.75 4.68 -11.79
CA LEU A 79 -16.08 4.92 -11.21
C LEU A 79 -16.67 6.27 -11.62
N PHE A 80 -15.85 7.28 -11.84
CA PHE A 80 -16.28 8.63 -12.22
C PHE A 80 -16.36 8.86 -13.74
N LYS A 81 -16.15 7.81 -14.55
CA LYS A 81 -16.15 7.86 -16.01
C LYS A 81 -17.43 7.27 -16.58
#